data_AF-A0A1Y4LVG2-F1
#
_entry.id   AF-A0A1Y4LVG2-F1
#
_cell.length_a   1.000
_cell.length_b   1.000
_cell.length_c   1.000
_cell.angle_alpha   90.00
_cell.angle_beta   90.00
_cell.angle_gamma   90.00
#
_symmetry.space_group_name_H-M   'P 1'
#
loop_
_entity.id
_entity.type
_entity.pdbx_description
1 polymer ?
#
loop_
_entity_poly.entity_id
_entity_poly.type
_entity_poly.pdbx_seq_one_letter_code
_entity_poly.pdbx_strand_id
1 'polypeptide(L)' 'MQEKHYVETPKFTGRNVPIDEIAKATGKSATFLREALKLGIMHFGYAFKKDGAKNYTFYCPDKQVWEELGYFKEE' A
#
# COMPACT_ATOMS: atom_id res chain seq x y z
N MET A 1 -24.23 -23.82 -15.50
CA MET A 1 -24.32 -22.75 -14.49
C MET A 1 -22.90 -22.47 -14.04
N GLN A 2 -22.38 -21.26 -14.21
CA GLN A 2 -21.03 -20.93 -13.71
C GLN A 2 -21.11 -20.78 -12.19
N GLU A 3 -20.41 -21.64 -11.46
CA GLU A 3 -20.19 -21.50 -10.02
C GLU A 3 -19.44 -20.19 -9.76
N LYS A 4 -20.13 -19.22 -9.17
CA LYS A 4 -19.50 -17.98 -8.69
C LYS A 4 -18.82 -18.29 -7.37
N HIS A 5 -17.50 -18.46 -7.40
CA HIS A 5 -16.70 -18.51 -6.18
C HIS A 5 -16.61 -17.11 -5.59
N TYR A 6 -17.26 -16.91 -4.44
CA TYR A 6 -17.10 -15.70 -3.63
C TYR A 6 -15.84 -15.86 -2.78
N VAL A 7 -14.85 -15.02 -3.03
CA VAL A 7 -13.67 -14.92 -2.17
C VAL A 7 -14.03 -13.95 -1.04
N GLU A 8 -13.90 -14.38 0.21
CA GLU A 8 -14.06 -13.49 1.36
C GLU A 8 -12.94 -12.46 1.35
N THR A 9 -13.25 -11.24 0.92
CA THR A 9 -12.31 -10.11 0.99
C THR A 9 -12.37 -9.46 2.35
N PRO A 10 -11.23 -9.01 2.89
CA PRO A 10 -11.24 -8.25 4.11
C PRO A 10 -12.04 -6.94 4.00
N LYS A 11 -12.54 -6.41 5.13
CA LYS A 11 -13.27 -5.14 5.15
C LYS A 11 -12.29 -3.97 5.02
N PHE A 12 -12.08 -3.50 3.80
CA PHE A 12 -11.30 -2.30 3.55
C PHE A 12 -12.05 -1.05 4.05
N THR A 13 -11.36 -0.23 4.83
CA THR A 13 -11.88 1.04 5.35
C THR A 13 -11.42 2.23 4.50
N GLY A 14 -10.46 2.01 3.59
CA GLY A 14 -9.82 3.08 2.82
C GLY A 14 -8.76 3.83 3.62
N ARG A 15 -8.31 3.27 4.75
CA ARG A 15 -7.28 3.89 5.59
C ARG A 15 -5.96 4.02 4.85
N ASN A 16 -5.16 4.99 5.30
CA ASN A 16 -3.78 5.13 4.85
C ASN A 16 -2.87 4.22 5.71
N VAL A 17 -2.38 3.13 5.14
CA VAL A 17 -1.48 2.22 5.82
C VAL A 17 -0.09 2.86 5.95
N PRO A 18 0.48 2.98 7.16
CA PRO A 18 1.82 3.52 7.33
C PRO A 18 2.87 2.67 6.61
N ILE A 19 3.80 3.29 5.89
CA ILE A 19 4.90 2.56 5.21
C ILE A 19 5.71 1.71 6.20
N ASP A 20 5.86 2.16 7.45
CA ASP A 20 6.53 1.40 8.50
C ASP A 20 5.80 0.10 8.88
N GLU A 21 4.47 0.07 8.79
CA GLU A 21 3.68 -1.16 8.94
C GLU A 21 3.91 -2.11 7.76
N ILE A 22 3.85 -1.58 6.54
CA ILE A 22 4.11 -2.34 5.31
C ILE A 22 5.53 -2.91 5.33
N ALA A 23 6.53 -2.11 5.73
CA ALA A 23 7.93 -2.52 5.84
C ALA A 23 8.10 -3.73 6.77
N LYS A 24 7.43 -3.71 7.92
CA LYS A 24 7.42 -4.84 8.87
C LYS A 24 6.75 -6.07 8.27
N ALA A 25 5.63 -5.89 7.55
CA ALA A 25 4.91 -6.98 6.91
C ALA A 25 5.70 -7.63 5.77
N THR A 26 6.37 -6.84 4.94
CA THR A 26 7.11 -7.32 3.76
C THR A 26 8.55 -7.73 4.08
N GLY A 27 9.05 -7.44 5.29
CA GLY A 27 10.46 -7.61 5.66
C GLY A 27 11.42 -6.73 4.85
N LYS A 28 10.94 -5.59 4.33
CA LYS A 28 11.72 -4.63 3.54
C LYS A 28 11.95 -3.36 4.38
N SER A 29 12.97 -2.59 4.05
CA SER A 29 13.18 -1.31 4.74
C SER A 29 12.14 -0.28 4.29
N ALA A 30 11.68 0.56 5.21
CA ALA A 30 10.76 1.64 4.89
C ALA A 30 11.37 2.63 3.87
N THR A 31 12.69 2.81 3.89
CA THR A 31 13.41 3.63 2.90
C THR A 31 13.31 3.04 1.49
N PHE A 32 13.50 1.72 1.35
CA PHE A 32 13.35 1.03 0.06
C PHE A 32 11.94 1.19 -0.50
N LEU A 33 10.91 0.99 0.33
CA LEU A 33 9.51 1.16 -0.09
C LEU A 33 9.22 2.59 -0.53
N ARG A 34 9.73 3.60 0.20
CA ARG A 34 9.59 5.01 -0.17
C ARG A 34 10.24 5.32 -1.52
N GLU A 35 11.42 4.76 -1.80
CA GLU A 35 12.09 4.95 -3.09
C GLU A 35 11.38 4.21 -4.23
N ALA A 36 10.96 2.96 -4.01
CA ALA A 36 10.22 2.18 -4.99
C ALA A 36 8.91 2.88 -5.40
N LEU A 37 8.18 3.48 -4.46
CA LEU A 37 6.98 4.28 -4.72
C LEU A 37 7.28 5.56 -5.50
N LYS A 38 8.41 6.24 -5.23
CA LYS A 38 8.82 7.42 -6.00
C LYS A 38 9.21 7.08 -7.43
N LEU A 39 9.86 5.93 -7.63
CA LEU A 39 10.29 5.44 -8.93
C LEU A 39 9.13 4.80 -9.73
N GLY A 40 7.98 4.56 -9.11
CA GLY A 40 6.85 3.88 -9.75
C GLY A 40 7.09 2.39 -9.99
N ILE A 41 7.98 1.76 -9.22
CA ILE A 41 8.26 0.32 -9.31
C ILE A 41 7.17 -0.49 -8.60
N MET A 42 6.61 0.05 -7.53
CA MET A 42 5.56 -0.56 -6.72
C MET A 42 4.28 0.27 -6.84
N HIS A 43 3.12 -0.40 -6.96
CA HIS A 43 1.83 0.23 -7.24
C HIS A 43 0.83 0.11 -6.09
N PHE A 44 1.29 -0.40 -4.94
CA PHE A 44 0.47 -0.49 -3.72
C PHE A 44 0.12 0.86 -3.09
N GLY A 45 0.72 1.96 -3.56
CA GLY A 45 0.49 3.30 -3.05
C GLY A 45 1.02 4.38 -3.99
N TYR A 46 0.95 5.62 -3.54
CA TYR A 46 1.30 6.81 -4.31
C TYR A 46 2.33 7.64 -3.56
N ALA A 47 3.36 8.08 -4.29
CA ALA A 47 4.26 9.12 -3.84
C ALA A 47 3.85 10.45 -4.48
N PHE A 48 3.47 11.42 -3.65
CA PHE A 48 3.12 12.77 -4.10
C PHE A 48 4.16 13.77 -3.61
N LYS A 49 4.66 14.61 -4.52
CA LYS A 49 5.50 15.75 -4.17
C LYS A 49 4.76 17.02 -4.56
N LYS A 50 4.36 17.81 -3.56
CA LYS A 50 3.79 19.13 -3.82
C LYS A 50 4.86 20.04 -4.42
N ASP A 51 4.50 20.85 -5.40
CA ASP A 51 5.41 21.84 -5.98
C ASP A 51 5.95 22.78 -4.89
N GLY A 52 7.26 22.96 -4.85
CA GLY A 52 7.97 23.69 -3.79
C GLY A 52 8.18 22.94 -2.46
N ALA A 53 7.65 21.73 -2.27
CA ALA A 53 7.89 20.94 -1.06
C ALA A 53 9.22 20.18 -1.12
N LYS A 54 9.95 20.18 0.00
CA LYS A 54 11.19 19.38 0.17
C LYS A 54 10.89 17.89 0.35
N ASN A 55 9.77 17.55 0.98
CA ASN A 55 9.44 16.18 1.36
C ASN A 55 8.34 15.61 0.46
N TYR A 56 8.41 14.29 0.23
CA TYR A 56 7.34 13.53 -0.40
C TYR A 56 6.29 13.14 0.65
N THR A 57 5.03 13.19 0.25
CA THR A 57 3.91 12.60 0.98
C THR A 57 3.58 11.26 0.36
N PHE A 58 3.21 10.28 1.18
CA PHE A 58 2.85 8.95 0.72
C PHE A 58 1.42 8.61 1.12
N TYR A 59 0.70 8.02 0.20
CA TYR A 59 -0.65 7.52 0.41
C TYR A 59 -0.72 6.06 -0.03
N CYS A 60 -0.97 5.16 0.92
CA CYS A 60 -1.02 3.71 0.71
C CYS A 60 -2.40 3.20 1.15
N PRO A 61 -3.39 3.13 0.24
CA PRO A 61 -4.70 2.57 0.57
C PRO A 61 -4.60 1.11 1.00
N ASP A 62 -5.27 0.75 2.07
CA ASP A 62 -5.36 -0.63 2.57
C ASP A 62 -5.75 -1.66 1.49
N LYS A 63 -6.68 -1.31 0.61
CA LYS A 63 -7.08 -2.15 -0.52
C LYS A 63 -5.91 -2.42 -1.49
N GLN A 64 -5.22 -1.38 -1.95
CA GLN A 64 -4.10 -1.54 -2.90
C GLN A 64 -2.91 -2.28 -2.27
N VAL A 65 -2.65 -2.02 -1.00
CA VAL A 65 -1.64 -2.74 -0.21
C VAL A 65 -1.96 -4.23 -0.15
N TRP A 66 -3.22 -4.59 0.07
CA TRP A 66 -3.64 -5.99 0.06
C TRP A 66 -3.56 -6.63 -1.33
N GLU A 67 -4.02 -5.93 -2.37
CA GLU A 67 -4.01 -6.46 -3.75
C GLU A 67 -2.59 -6.74 -4.28
N GLU A 68 -1.62 -5.88 -3.97
CA GLU A 68 -0.24 -6.03 -4.45
C GLU A 68 0.65 -6.90 -3.54
N LEU A 69 0.49 -6.78 -2.22
CA LEU A 69 1.40 -7.40 -1.24
C LEU A 69 0.78 -8.58 -0.49
N GLY A 70 -0.52 -8.81 -0.63
CA GLY A 70 -1.25 -9.83 0.13
C GLY A 70 -1.37 -9.52 1.63
N TYR A 71 -0.98 -8.30 2.06
CA TYR A 71 -1.00 -7.90 3.46
C TYR A 71 -2.32 -7.23 3.82
N PHE A 72 -2.98 -7.73 4.88
CA PHE A 72 -4.11 -7.06 5.49
C PHE A 72 -4.03 -7.14 7.01
N LYS A 73 -4.41 -6.05 7.67
CA LYS A 73 -4.52 -5.95 9.13
C LYS A 73 -5.74 -5.12 9.47
N GLU A 74 -6.73 -5.73 10.12
CA GLU A 74 -7.87 -5.02 10.71
C GLU A 74 -7.34 -4.05 11.77
N GLU A 75 -7.88 -2.83 11.77
CA GLU A 75 -7.49 -1.75 12.70
C GLU A 75 -7.88 -2.05 14.15
#